data_AF-F0Z6H8-F1
#
_entry.id   AF-F0Z6H8-F1
#
_cell.length_a   1.000
_cell.length_b   1.000
_cell.length_c   1.000
_cell.angle_alpha   90.00
_cell.angle_beta   90.00
_cell.angle_gamma   90.00
#
_symmetry.space_group_name_H-M   'P 1'
#
loop_
_entity.id
_entity.type
_entity.pdbx_description
1 polymer ?
#
loop_
_entity_poly.entity_id
_entity_poly.type
_entity_poly.pdbx_seq_one_letter_code
_entity_poly.pdbx_strand_id
1 'polypeptide(L)'
;FSNEFIFKNILLDNYESVIEEFSCSICSEFAFKKEMYQCKEGHTACKNCFIENIEKRGTCMECRTPLTSINDLIRNRFFENTLSNKIIMCPFSYSPQFYFQKGYEI
;
A
#
# COMPACT_ATOMS: atom_id res chain seq x y z
N PHE A 1 19.12 7.72 14.24
CA PHE A 1 18.73 8.82 13.35
C PHE A 1 19.07 8.45 11.92
N SER A 2 18.08 7.91 11.21
CA SER A 2 17.81 8.02 9.77
C SER A 2 16.91 6.85 9.39
N ASN A 3 15.67 7.15 8.98
CA ASN A 3 14.70 6.16 8.48
C ASN A 3 15.08 5.68 7.06
N GLU A 4 16.38 5.53 6.79
CA GLU A 4 16.96 5.23 5.48
C GLU A 4 17.21 3.73 5.24
N PHE A 5 16.86 2.90 6.23
CA PHE A 5 16.87 1.46 6.07
C PHE A 5 15.48 0.95 5.75
N ILE A 6 15.43 0.00 4.82
CA ILE A 6 14.28 -0.76 4.33
C ILE A 6 13.70 -0.12 3.07
N PHE A 7 14.16 -0.57 1.90
CA PHE A 7 13.36 -0.83 0.68
C PHE A 7 14.23 -1.32 -0.48
N LYS A 8 15.56 -1.14 -0.42
CA LYS A 8 16.52 -1.58 -1.46
C LYS A 8 16.57 -3.09 -1.76
N ASN A 9 15.82 -3.94 -1.07
CA ASN A 9 16.04 -5.39 -1.04
C ASN A 9 14.76 -6.22 -1.25
N ILE A 10 13.90 -5.80 -2.19
CA ILE A 10 12.80 -6.61 -2.69
C ILE A 10 13.12 -6.99 -4.14
N LEU A 11 13.54 -8.23 -4.40
CA LEU A 11 13.56 -8.75 -5.76
C LEU A 11 12.13 -9.10 -6.17
N LEU A 12 11.50 -8.16 -6.87
CA LEU A 12 10.36 -8.42 -7.74
C LEU A 12 10.91 -8.24 -9.16
N ASP A 13 10.61 -9.17 -10.08
CA ASP A 13 10.93 -9.02 -11.51
C ASP A 13 10.35 -7.71 -12.11
N ASN A 14 9.50 -7.00 -11.36
CA ASN A 14 8.97 -5.69 -11.68
C ASN A 14 8.82 -4.77 -10.43
N TYR A 15 9.89 -4.64 -9.62
CA TYR A 15 9.92 -3.84 -8.38
C TYR A 15 9.36 -2.42 -8.55
N GLU A 16 9.74 -1.73 -9.62
CA GLU A 16 9.28 -0.35 -9.87
C GLU A 16 7.77 -0.29 -10.06
N SER A 17 7.19 -1.22 -10.85
CA SER A 17 5.73 -1.27 -11.02
C SER A 17 4.99 -1.57 -9.71
N VAL A 18 5.57 -2.39 -8.83
CA VAL A 18 4.93 -2.73 -7.55
C VAL A 18 4.99 -1.54 -6.61
N ILE A 19 6.08 -0.78 -6.62
CA ILE A 19 6.11 0.47 -5.86
C ILE A 19 5.03 1.42 -6.38
N GLU A 20 4.93 1.59 -7.68
CA GLU A 20 3.93 2.48 -8.27
C GLU A 20 2.50 2.03 -7.96
N GLU A 21 2.17 0.75 -8.22
CA GLU A 21 0.85 0.15 -7.98
C GLU A 21 0.45 0.21 -6.49
N PHE A 22 1.41 0.07 -5.59
CA PHE A 22 1.17 0.04 -4.15
C PHE A 22 1.64 1.30 -3.41
N SER A 23 1.69 2.44 -4.08
CA SER A 23 1.95 3.73 -3.44
C SER A 23 0.68 4.54 -3.24
N CYS A 24 0.69 5.37 -2.20
CA CYS A 24 -0.39 6.33 -1.97
C CYS A 24 -0.42 7.38 -3.08
N SER A 25 -1.57 7.61 -3.72
CA SER A 25 -1.72 8.60 -4.79
C SER A 25 -1.52 10.06 -4.34
N ILE A 26 -1.49 10.33 -3.03
CA ILE A 26 -1.26 11.67 -2.47
C ILE A 26 0.20 11.87 -2.08
N CYS A 27 0.74 11.04 -1.17
CA CYS A 27 2.09 11.24 -0.64
C CYS A 27 3.18 10.50 -1.42
N SER A 28 2.81 9.68 -2.42
CA SER A 28 3.72 8.82 -3.18
C SER A 28 4.54 7.83 -2.33
N GLU A 29 4.20 7.69 -1.04
CA GLU A 29 4.87 6.73 -0.19
C GLU A 29 4.31 5.33 -0.40
N PHE A 30 5.18 4.34 -0.41
CA PHE A 30 4.83 2.93 -0.49
C PHE A 30 3.93 2.51 0.69
N ALA A 31 2.93 1.67 0.40
CA ALA A 31 1.87 1.31 1.34
C ALA A 31 2.21 0.17 2.32
N PHE A 32 3.47 -0.27 2.37
CA PHE A 32 3.88 -1.35 3.28
C PHE A 32 3.56 -1.02 4.73
N LYS A 33 2.79 -1.91 5.38
CA LYS A 33 2.30 -1.77 6.77
C LYS A 33 1.45 -0.52 7.04
N LYS A 34 0.90 0.12 6.01
CA LYS A 34 -0.03 1.24 6.16
C LYS A 34 -1.47 0.78 6.01
N GLU A 35 -2.37 1.43 6.74
CA GLU A 35 -3.79 1.29 6.45
C GLU A 35 -4.14 2.08 5.20
N MET A 36 -4.75 1.41 4.24
CA MET A 36 -5.18 1.99 2.98
C MET A 36 -6.69 2.07 2.97
N TYR A 37 -7.21 3.22 2.56
CA TYR A 37 -8.65 3.48 2.49
C TYR A 37 -9.03 3.75 1.04
N GLN A 38 -10.29 3.53 0.72
CA GLN A 38 -10.88 3.87 -0.57
C GLN A 38 -12.18 4.64 -0.37
N CYS A 39 -12.45 5.59 -1.26
CA CYS A 39 -13.77 6.20 -1.35
C CYS A 39 -14.77 5.24 -2.01
N LYS A 40 -16.06 5.60 -2.01
CA LYS A 40 -17.12 4.80 -2.63
C LYS A 40 -16.94 4.55 -4.14
N GLU A 41 -16.14 5.39 -4.81
CA GLU A 41 -15.80 5.27 -6.23
C GLU A 41 -14.48 4.51 -6.48
N GLY A 42 -13.82 4.00 -5.43
CA GLY A 42 -12.62 3.14 -5.54
C GLY A 42 -11.26 3.86 -5.47
N HIS A 43 -11.21 5.19 -5.48
CA HIS A 43 -9.94 5.94 -5.35
C HIS A 43 -9.30 5.71 -3.99
N THR A 44 -8.01 5.33 -4.00
CA THR A 44 -7.31 4.76 -2.85
C THR A 44 -6.16 5.66 -2.39
N ALA A 45 -6.02 5.84 -1.08
CA ALA A 45 -4.91 6.56 -0.45
C ALA A 45 -4.69 6.06 0.98
N CYS A 46 -3.55 6.41 1.57
CA CYS A 46 -3.28 6.04 2.96
C CYS A 46 -4.19 6.81 3.92
N LYS A 47 -4.42 6.23 5.10
CA LYS A 47 -5.26 6.82 6.16
C LYS A 47 -4.96 8.28 6.44
N ASN A 48 -3.68 8.61 6.65
CA ASN A 48 -3.26 9.96 7.03
C ASN A 48 -3.60 10.97 5.94
N CYS A 49 -3.34 10.63 4.68
CA CYS A 49 -3.66 11.51 3.55
C CYS A 49 -5.18 11.71 3.40
N PHE A 50 -5.99 10.68 3.66
CA PHE A 50 -7.45 10.85 3.67
C PHE A 50 -7.93 11.74 4.81
N ILE A 51 -7.43 11.57 6.03
CA ILE A 51 -7.77 12.42 7.18
C ILE A 51 -7.45 13.89 6.86
N GLU A 52 -6.23 14.16 6.42
CA GLU A 52 -5.84 15.53 6.06
C GLU A 52 -6.68 16.11 4.92
N ASN A 53 -7.01 15.29 3.92
CA ASN A 53 -7.81 15.75 2.78
C ASN A 53 -9.28 16.00 3.16
N ILE A 54 -9.84 15.23 4.09
CA ILE A 54 -11.16 15.50 4.68
C ILE A 54 -11.14 16.84 5.41
N GLU A 55 -10.14 17.08 6.26
CA GLU A 55 -10.01 18.35 7.00
C GLU A 55 -9.83 19.56 6.09
N LYS A 56 -9.06 19.43 5.01
CA LYS A 56 -8.74 20.53 4.09
C LYS A 56 -9.82 20.79 3.04
N ARG A 57 -10.47 19.76 2.52
CA ARG A 57 -11.32 19.84 1.33
C ARG A 57 -12.69 19.18 1.45
N GLY A 58 -12.88 18.27 2.42
CA GLY A 58 -14.15 17.55 2.61
C GLY A 58 -14.63 16.76 1.39
N THR A 59 -13.74 16.40 0.47
CA THR A 59 -14.07 15.72 -0.80
C THR A 59 -12.93 14.80 -1.23
N CYS A 60 -13.23 13.70 -1.93
CA CYS A 60 -12.22 12.80 -2.48
C CYS A 60 -11.28 13.55 -3.43
N MET A 61 -9.98 13.25 -3.34
CA MET A 61 -8.92 13.91 -4.10
C MET A 61 -9.02 13.70 -5.62
N GLU A 62 -9.69 12.64 -6.08
CA GLU A 62 -9.83 12.31 -7.51
C GLU A 62 -11.25 12.59 -8.02
N CYS A 63 -12.27 11.93 -7.45
CA CYS A 63 -13.65 12.07 -7.94
C CYS A 63 -14.48 13.18 -7.28
N ARG A 64 -13.92 13.91 -6.31
CA ARG A 64 -14.61 14.99 -5.57
C ARG A 64 -15.89 14.58 -4.84
N THR A 65 -16.14 13.28 -4.67
CA THR A 65 -17.24 12.79 -3.82
C THR A 65 -17.11 13.39 -2.42
N PRO A 66 -18.18 13.91 -1.81
CA PRO A 66 -18.15 14.44 -0.44
C PRO A 66 -17.66 13.42 0.58
N LEU A 67 -16.78 13.85 1.48
CA LEU A 67 -16.26 13.08 2.60
C LEU A 67 -16.37 13.94 3.86
N THR A 68 -17.24 13.54 4.78
CA THR A 68 -17.49 14.20 6.07
C THR A 68 -16.58 13.68 7.17
N SER A 69 -16.21 12.40 7.12
CA SER A 69 -15.33 11.77 8.09
C SER A 69 -14.61 10.55 7.49
N ILE A 70 -13.63 10.02 8.22
CA ILE A 70 -12.97 8.76 7.85
C ILE A 70 -13.97 7.59 7.74
N ASN A 71 -15.12 7.66 8.43
CA ASN A 71 -16.14 6.61 8.39
C ASN A 71 -16.88 6.54 7.06
N ASP A 72 -16.78 7.57 6.22
CA ASP A 72 -17.30 7.56 4.85
C ASP A 72 -16.41 6.77 3.88
N LEU A 73 -15.24 6.33 4.36
CA LEU A 73 -14.28 5.56 3.61
C LEU A 73 -14.30 4.09 4.05
N ILE A 74 -13.96 3.22 3.12
CA ILE A 74 -13.83 1.79 3.37
C ILE A 74 -12.35 1.46 3.45
N ARG A 75 -11.92 0.77 4.52
CA ARG A 75 -10.55 0.26 4.58
C ARG A 75 -10.35 -0.81 3.49
N ASN A 76 -9.40 -0.59 2.60
CA ASN A 76 -9.10 -1.45 1.47
C ASN A 76 -8.19 -2.62 1.89
N ARG A 77 -8.77 -3.56 2.66
CA ARG A 77 -8.06 -4.77 3.10
C ARG A 77 -7.59 -5.64 1.93
N PHE A 78 -8.30 -5.61 0.81
CA PHE A 78 -7.90 -6.34 -0.39
C PHE A 78 -6.56 -5.82 -0.92
N PHE A 79 -6.40 -4.50 -1.04
CA PHE A 79 -5.14 -3.87 -1.40
C PHE A 79 -4.02 -4.22 -0.41
N GLU A 80 -4.28 -4.08 0.90
CA GLU A 80 -3.31 -4.39 1.96
C GLU A 80 -2.85 -5.86 1.93
N ASN A 81 -3.79 -6.79 1.76
CA ASN A 81 -3.51 -8.22 1.67
C ASN A 81 -2.82 -8.59 0.37
N THR A 82 -3.18 -7.96 -0.74
CA THR A 82 -2.52 -8.19 -2.03
C THR A 82 -1.05 -7.81 -1.94
N LEU A 83 -0.75 -6.64 -1.35
CA LEU A 83 0.63 -6.22 -1.09
C LEU A 83 1.36 -7.20 -0.17
N SER A 84 0.72 -7.62 0.92
CA SER A 84 1.31 -8.53 1.90
C SER A 84 1.61 -9.92 1.32
N ASN A 85 0.83 -10.35 0.32
CA ASN A 85 1.00 -11.63 -0.38
C ASN A 85 1.99 -11.55 -1.55
N LYS A 86 2.50 -10.37 -1.92
CA LYS A 86 3.58 -10.29 -2.90
C LYS A 86 4.82 -10.96 -2.27
N ILE A 87 5.43 -11.89 -3.00
CA ILE A 87 6.65 -12.56 -2.57
C ILE A 87 7.75 -11.50 -2.49
N ILE A 88 8.24 -11.24 -1.27
CA ILE A 88 9.36 -10.35 -1.02
C ILE A 88 10.58 -11.23 -0.72
N MET A 89 11.49 -11.38 -1.69
CA MET A 89 12.76 -12.06 -1.48
C MET A 89 13.85 -11.05 -1.11
N CYS A 90 14.56 -11.33 -0.02
CA CYS A 90 15.78 -10.61 0.35
C CYS A 90 16.97 -11.18 -0.43
N PRO A 91 17.63 -10.42 -1.32
CA PRO A 91 18.78 -10.91 -2.09
C PRO A 91 20.01 -11.28 -1.24
N PHE A 92 20.04 -10.86 0.03
CA PHE A 92 21.17 -11.09 0.94
C PHE A 92 20.80 -11.98 2.14
N SER A 93 19.66 -12.69 2.12
CA SER A 93 19.37 -13.65 3.18
C SER A 93 20.28 -14.88 3.02
N TYR A 94 21.30 -14.99 3.85
CA TYR A 94 22.16 -16.18 3.99
C TYR A 94 21.41 -17.42 4.54
N SER A 95 20.07 -17.41 4.58
CA SER A 95 19.24 -18.57 4.91
C SER A 95 18.27 -18.88 3.75
N PRO A 96 18.28 -20.11 3.19
CA PRO A 96 17.38 -20.49 2.11
C PRO A 96 15.96 -20.84 2.60
N GLN A 97 15.39 -20.08 3.54
CA GLN A 97 14.18 -20.50 4.28
C GLN A 97 12.94 -19.60 4.18
N PHE A 98 12.83 -18.71 3.19
CA PHE A 98 11.58 -17.93 3.03
C PHE A 98 10.80 -18.37 1.79
N TYR A 99 10.20 -19.57 1.89
CA TYR A 99 9.08 -19.99 1.07
C TYR A 99 7.79 -19.58 1.78
N PHE A 100 7.07 -18.59 1.26
CA PHE A 100 5.65 -18.47 1.57
C PHE A 100 4.87 -19.25 0.52
N GLN A 101 4.30 -20.38 0.96
CA GLN A 101 3.53 -21.34 0.20
C GLN A 101 2.40 -20.70 -0.61
N LYS A 102 2.36 -21.00 -1.92
CA LYS A 102 1.14 -21.51 -2.55
C LYS A 102 1.47 -22.80 -3.28
N GLY A 103 0.79 -23.86 -2.87
CA GLY A 103 1.02 -25.23 -3.31
C GLY A 103 0.88 -25.40 -4.81
N TYR A 104 2.00 -25.67 -5.46
CA TYR A 104 2.04 -26.53 -6.63
C TYR A 104 2.95 -27.70 -6.25
N GLU A 105 2.31 -28.87 -6.11
CA GLU A 105 2.98 -30.16 -6.00
C GLU A 105 3.72 -30.42 -7.32
N ILE A 106 4.99 -30.84 -7.21
CA ILE A 106 5.73 -31.56 -8.26
C ILE A 106 5.90 -33.00 -7.81
#